data_AF-G4T8H5-F1
#
_entry.id   AF-G4T8H5-F1
#
_cell.length_a   1.000
_cell.length_b   1.000
_cell.length_c   1.000
_cell.angle_alpha   90.00
_cell.angle_beta   90.00
_cell.angle_gamma   90.00
#
_symmetry.space_group_name_H-M   'P 1'
#
loop_
_entity.id
_entity.type
_entity.pdbx_description
1 polymer ?
#
loop_
_entity_poly.entity_id
_entity_poly.type
_entity_poly.pdbx_seq_one_letter_code
_entity_poly.pdbx_strand_id
1 'polypeptide(L)'
;MEIIKARAAFLSNYEVYSLLQEMEAKQLEQTRAIMATKKEENSEDLYKGPNYVVPEEVSENVRTIQVELLQYLNNENLPTARQSEEAVAHLTRGLRKYQLTKAEKLQIVNLCPQSVLELYVIVEEMESRFENDVDDILKLVQEKLAERSKNTQEAEETYLADVVDAEEEQDIWGGEGPSQYLEEEFEEGADDFEPMLDIDEAREPQD
;
A
#
# COMPACT_ATOMS: atom_id res chain seq x y z
N MET A 1 -29.90 9.04 -6.29
CA MET A 1 -28.59 9.49 -6.82
C MET A 1 -28.63 9.34 -8.32
N GLU A 2 -28.32 10.39 -9.07
CA GLU A 2 -28.24 10.33 -10.54
C GLU A 2 -26.78 10.54 -10.95
N ILE A 3 -26.30 9.74 -11.92
CA ILE A 3 -24.93 9.79 -12.41
C ILE A 3 -24.84 10.87 -13.50
N ILE A 4 -24.16 11.98 -13.21
CA ILE A 4 -23.97 13.08 -14.18
C ILE A 4 -22.96 12.66 -15.27
N LYS A 5 -21.84 12.04 -14.88
CA LYS A 5 -20.80 11.56 -15.79
C LYS A 5 -20.27 10.21 -15.31
N ALA A 6 -20.49 9.16 -16.09
CA ALA A 6 -20.03 7.82 -15.75
C ALA A 6 -18.50 7.68 -15.79
N ARG A 7 -17.82 8.42 -16.68
CA ARG A 7 -16.36 8.40 -16.85
C ARG A 7 -15.83 9.82 -16.88
N ALA A 8 -15.49 10.35 -15.71
CA ALA A 8 -14.97 11.71 -15.58
C ALA A 8 -13.47 11.80 -15.90
N ALA A 9 -12.70 10.81 -15.44
CA ALA A 9 -11.27 10.74 -15.63
C ALA A 9 -10.80 9.27 -15.63
N PHE A 10 -9.61 9.04 -16.18
CA PHE A 10 -8.86 7.81 -16.00
C PHE A 10 -7.66 8.13 -15.13
N LEU A 11 -7.44 7.31 -14.11
CA LEU A 11 -6.34 7.44 -13.17
C LEU A 11 -5.37 6.28 -13.41
N SER A 12 -4.09 6.57 -13.33
CA SER A 12 -3.03 5.57 -13.32
C SER A 12 -2.96 4.86 -11.97
N ASN A 13 -2.39 3.66 -11.95
CA ASN A 13 -2.21 2.89 -10.72
C ASN A 13 -1.38 3.68 -9.70
N TYR A 14 -0.38 4.44 -10.17
CA TYR A 14 0.46 5.28 -9.31
C TYR A 14 -0.32 6.44 -8.66
N GLU A 15 -1.18 7.14 -9.41
CA GLU A 15 -1.99 8.24 -8.85
C GLU A 15 -2.96 7.72 -7.79
N VAL A 16 -3.58 6.55 -8.05
CA VAL A 16 -4.45 5.89 -7.07
C VAL A 16 -3.65 5.47 -5.84
N TYR A 17 -2.47 4.90 -6.04
CA TYR A 17 -1.58 4.49 -4.95
C TYR A 17 -1.17 5.67 -4.06
N SER A 18 -0.67 6.76 -4.64
CA SER A 18 -0.28 7.98 -3.92
C SER A 18 -1.46 8.54 -3.11
N LEU A 19 -2.64 8.61 -3.72
CA LEU A 19 -3.84 9.10 -3.04
C LEU A 19 -4.23 8.23 -1.84
N LEU A 20 -4.16 6.91 -1.98
CA LEU A 20 -4.47 5.99 -0.88
C LEU A 20 -3.47 6.11 0.27
N GLN A 21 -2.19 6.34 -0.03
CA GLN A 21 -1.16 6.59 0.99
C GLN A 21 -1.41 7.92 1.72
N GLU A 22 -1.74 8.99 0.99
CA GLU A 22 -2.09 10.29 1.58
C GLU A 22 -3.31 10.20 2.49
N MET A 23 -4.34 9.43 2.06
CA MET A 23 -5.52 9.18 2.88
C MET A 23 -5.18 8.41 4.16
N GLU A 24 -4.33 7.39 4.09
CA GLU A 24 -3.87 6.63 5.26
C GLU A 24 -3.08 7.52 6.24
N ALA A 25 -2.14 8.32 5.74
CA ALA A 25 -1.36 9.25 6.56
C ALA A 25 -2.28 10.23 7.32
N LYS A 26 -3.28 10.79 6.64
CA LYS A 26 -4.26 11.69 7.26
C LYS A 26 -5.08 11.00 8.33
N GLN A 27 -5.52 9.76 8.10
CA GLN A 27 -6.26 8.97 9.09
C GLN A 27 -5.39 8.64 10.33
N LEU A 28 -4.11 8.34 10.12
CA LEU A 28 -3.15 8.08 11.19
C LEU A 28 -2.95 9.32 12.06
N GLU A 29 -2.77 10.49 11.45
CA GLU A 29 -2.62 11.78 12.14
C GLU A 29 -3.85 12.10 12.98
N GLN A 30 -5.05 11.94 12.42
CA GLN A 30 -6.31 12.13 13.13
C GLN A 30 -6.41 11.19 14.34
N THR A 31 -6.08 9.91 14.15
CA THR A 31 -6.12 8.90 15.22
C THR A 31 -5.12 9.22 16.33
N ARG A 32 -3.89 9.62 15.97
CA ARG A 32 -2.84 10.00 16.92
C ARG A 32 -3.22 11.24 17.73
N ALA A 33 -3.82 12.25 17.10
CA ALA A 33 -4.30 13.46 17.78
C ALA A 33 -5.43 13.15 18.76
N ILE A 34 -6.36 12.26 18.40
CA ILE A 34 -7.44 11.80 19.28
C ILE A 34 -6.90 11.01 20.48
N MET A 35 -5.89 10.16 20.28
CA MET A 35 -5.26 9.42 21.37
C MET A 35 -4.48 10.33 22.31
N ALA A 36 -3.78 11.35 21.79
CA ALA A 36 -3.06 12.32 22.59
C ALA A 36 -4.01 13.15 23.48
N THR A 37 -5.12 13.62 22.92
CA THR A 37 -6.15 14.37 23.66
C THR A 37 -6.86 13.51 24.71
N LYS A 38 -7.21 12.25 24.39
CA LYS A 38 -7.77 11.31 25.38
C LYS A 38 -6.80 10.95 26.51
N LYS A 39 -5.49 10.96 26.26
CA LYS A 39 -4.46 10.72 27.27
C LYS A 39 -4.28 11.92 28.22
N GLU A 40 -4.53 13.13 27.74
CA GLU A 40 -4.55 14.36 28.56
C GLU A 40 -5.87 14.51 29.35
N GLU A 41 -7.01 14.08 28.79
CA GLU A 41 -8.35 14.23 29.41
C GLU A 41 -8.77 13.04 30.31
N ASN A 42 -7.85 12.38 31.03
CA ASN A 42 -8.21 11.36 32.03
C ASN A 42 -8.71 11.97 33.36
N SER A 43 -9.55 13.01 33.28
CA SER A 43 -10.30 13.60 34.39
C SER A 43 -11.78 13.57 34.05
N GLU A 44 -12.58 12.94 34.91
CA GLU A 44 -13.97 12.49 34.75
C GLU A 44 -15.06 13.58 34.53
N ASP A 45 -14.86 14.65 33.76
CA ASP A 45 -15.89 15.67 33.54
C ASP A 45 -16.18 15.94 32.05
N LEU A 46 -17.14 15.21 31.49
CA LEU A 46 -17.54 15.29 30.09
C LEU A 46 -18.53 16.44 29.82
N TYR A 47 -18.08 17.70 29.93
CA TYR A 47 -18.78 18.81 29.26
C TYR A 47 -18.38 18.84 27.78
N LYS A 48 -19.31 18.49 26.89
CA LYS A 48 -19.20 18.74 25.44
C LYS A 48 -19.17 20.25 25.20
N GLY A 49 -17.98 20.84 25.22
CA GLY A 49 -17.76 22.22 24.82
C GLY A 49 -18.09 22.47 23.34
N PRO A 50 -18.23 23.74 22.92
CA PRO A 50 -18.62 24.11 21.56
C PRO A 50 -17.61 23.72 20.45
N ASN A 51 -16.43 23.22 20.81
CA ASN A 51 -15.36 22.76 19.89
C ASN A 51 -15.14 21.24 19.92
N TYR A 52 -16.18 20.44 20.21
CA TYR A 52 -16.08 18.98 20.13
C TYR A 52 -15.88 18.53 18.67
N VAL A 53 -14.64 18.20 18.32
CA VAL A 53 -14.29 17.61 17.02
C VAL A 53 -14.75 16.16 17.05
N VAL A 54 -15.85 15.87 16.35
CA VAL A 54 -16.31 14.49 16.14
C VAL A 54 -15.28 13.80 15.24
N PRO A 55 -14.68 12.67 15.67
CA PRO A 55 -13.85 11.87 14.79
C PRO A 55 -14.64 11.48 13.55
N GLU A 56 -14.13 11.82 12.37
CA GLU A 56 -14.69 11.32 11.11
C GLU A 56 -14.32 9.84 11.02
N GLU A 57 -15.15 8.97 11.59
CA GLU A 57 -14.93 7.53 11.55
C GLU A 57 -15.06 7.04 10.10
N VAL A 58 -13.93 6.58 9.55
CA VAL A 58 -13.92 5.95 8.24
C VAL A 58 -14.73 4.66 8.33
N SER A 59 -15.71 4.50 7.44
CA SER A 59 -16.52 3.29 7.37
C SER A 59 -15.63 2.06 7.18
N GLU A 60 -15.92 0.99 7.92
CA GLU A 60 -15.19 -0.28 7.87
C GLU A 60 -15.02 -0.80 6.44
N ASN A 61 -16.08 -0.74 5.62
CA ASN A 61 -16.04 -1.18 4.22
C ASN A 61 -15.01 -0.41 3.39
N VAL A 62 -14.87 0.90 3.62
CA VAL A 62 -13.90 1.74 2.91
C VAL A 62 -12.49 1.37 3.34
N ARG A 63 -12.29 1.10 4.63
CA ARG A 63 -11.00 0.67 5.16
C ARG A 63 -10.56 -0.67 4.59
N THR A 64 -11.47 -1.65 4.51
CA THR A 64 -11.18 -2.95 3.89
C THR A 64 -10.74 -2.78 2.43
N ILE A 65 -11.50 -2.03 1.62
CA ILE A 65 -11.16 -1.77 0.22
C ILE A 65 -9.81 -1.05 0.11
N GLN A 66 -9.52 -0.08 0.99
CA GLN A 66 -8.25 0.64 0.99
C GLN A 66 -7.06 -0.31 1.23
N VAL A 67 -7.15 -1.19 2.23
CA VAL A 67 -6.09 -2.15 2.56
C VAL A 67 -5.90 -3.16 1.44
N GLU A 68 -6.99 -3.73 0.90
CA GLU A 68 -6.93 -4.68 -0.21
C GLU A 68 -6.34 -4.05 -1.49
N LEU A 69 -6.73 -2.81 -1.82
CA LEU A 69 -6.16 -2.09 -2.97
C LEU A 69 -4.68 -1.78 -2.78
N LEU A 70 -4.28 -1.32 -1.59
CA LEU A 70 -2.86 -1.10 -1.29
C LEU A 70 -2.06 -2.40 -1.39
N GLN A 71 -2.60 -3.52 -0.89
CA GLN A 71 -1.98 -4.83 -1.02
C GLN A 71 -1.84 -5.25 -2.48
N TYR A 72 -2.87 -5.03 -3.31
CA TYR A 72 -2.82 -5.32 -4.74
C TYR A 72 -1.78 -4.46 -5.48
N LEU A 73 -1.75 -3.16 -5.19
CA LEU A 73 -0.85 -2.20 -5.84
C LEU A 73 0.62 -2.37 -5.40
N ASN A 74 0.85 -2.90 -4.19
CA ASN A 74 2.18 -3.25 -3.67
C ASN A 74 2.65 -4.67 -4.04
N ASN A 75 1.85 -5.43 -4.79
CA ASN A 75 2.25 -6.76 -5.23
C ASN A 75 3.53 -6.67 -6.09
N GLU A 76 4.46 -7.60 -5.89
CA GLU A 76 5.76 -7.65 -6.57
C GLU A 76 5.66 -7.71 -8.10
N ASN A 77 4.53 -8.20 -8.61
CA ASN A 77 4.26 -8.30 -10.04
C ASN A 77 3.91 -6.94 -10.68
N LEU A 78 3.54 -5.94 -9.90
CA LEU A 78 3.21 -4.61 -10.41
C LEU A 78 4.40 -3.66 -10.23
N PRO A 79 4.70 -2.81 -11.23
CA PRO A 79 5.76 -1.81 -11.12
C PRO A 79 5.36 -0.62 -10.25
N THR A 80 4.09 -0.52 -9.82
CA THR A 80 3.51 0.67 -9.18
C THR A 80 4.27 1.11 -7.92
N ALA A 81 4.67 0.18 -7.05
CA ALA A 81 5.46 0.49 -5.86
C ALA A 81 6.85 1.08 -6.17
N ARG A 82 7.40 0.75 -7.34
CA ARG A 82 8.72 1.23 -7.80
C ARG A 82 8.64 2.54 -8.57
N GLN A 83 7.45 2.99 -8.95
CA GLN A 83 7.25 4.20 -9.74
C GLN A 83 7.36 5.48 -8.90
N SER A 84 7.71 6.57 -9.56
CA SER A 84 7.78 7.93 -8.99
C SER A 84 6.96 8.88 -9.86
N GLU A 85 6.41 9.94 -9.27
CA GLU A 85 5.61 10.96 -9.98
C GLU A 85 6.38 11.56 -11.16
N GLU A 86 7.65 11.89 -10.95
CA GLU A 86 8.51 12.45 -11.99
C GLU A 86 8.70 11.48 -13.16
N ALA A 87 8.87 10.19 -12.83
CA ALA A 87 9.04 9.13 -13.81
C ALA A 87 7.76 8.93 -14.65
N VAL A 88 6.59 8.93 -14.01
CA VAL A 88 5.29 8.83 -14.69
C VAL A 88 5.03 10.05 -15.58
N ALA A 89 5.36 11.25 -15.11
CA ALA A 89 5.24 12.48 -15.88
C ALA A 89 6.18 12.48 -17.10
N HIS A 90 7.43 12.05 -16.92
CA HIS A 90 8.40 11.93 -18.01
C HIS A 90 7.97 10.88 -19.03
N LEU A 91 7.54 9.69 -18.59
CA LEU A 91 7.02 8.63 -19.45
C LEU A 91 5.82 9.13 -20.26
N THR A 92 4.86 9.77 -19.60
CA THR A 92 3.66 10.30 -20.25
C THR A 92 3.99 11.38 -21.28
N ARG A 93 4.97 12.25 -21.01
CA ARG A 93 5.46 13.26 -21.99
C ARG A 93 6.19 12.59 -23.14
N GLY A 94 7.06 11.63 -22.86
CA GLY A 94 7.82 10.86 -23.83
C GLY A 94 6.91 10.09 -24.80
N LEU A 95 5.84 9.48 -24.28
CA LEU A 95 4.87 8.74 -25.10
C LEU A 95 3.97 9.65 -25.96
N ARG A 96 4.02 10.98 -25.81
CA ARG A 96 3.26 11.89 -26.69
C ARG A 96 3.78 11.92 -28.13
N LYS A 97 5.07 11.62 -28.34
CA LYS A 97 5.66 11.58 -29.69
C LYS A 97 5.10 10.43 -30.53
N TYR A 98 4.65 9.37 -29.87
CA TYR A 98 4.07 8.19 -30.51
C TYR A 98 2.56 8.32 -30.61
N GLN A 99 2.01 7.85 -31.73
CA GLN A 99 0.58 7.85 -32.03
C GLN A 99 -0.16 6.74 -31.25
N LEU A 100 0.06 6.66 -29.94
CA LEU A 100 -0.60 5.72 -29.05
C LEU A 100 -1.93 6.31 -28.54
N THR A 101 -2.94 5.47 -28.37
CA THR A 101 -4.23 5.84 -27.78
C THR A 101 -4.06 6.17 -26.30
N LYS A 102 -5.05 6.87 -25.70
CA LYS A 102 -5.00 7.18 -24.27
C LYS A 102 -5.01 5.91 -23.39
N ALA A 103 -5.71 4.87 -23.83
CA ALA A 103 -5.77 3.59 -23.12
C ALA A 103 -4.43 2.85 -23.21
N GLU A 104 -3.83 2.78 -24.40
CA GLU A 104 -2.49 2.18 -24.60
C GLU A 104 -1.44 2.89 -23.73
N LYS A 105 -1.45 4.23 -23.71
CA LYS A 105 -0.54 5.02 -22.86
C LYS A 105 -0.72 4.70 -21.37
N LEU A 106 -1.97 4.62 -20.92
CA LEU A 106 -2.29 4.29 -19.53
C LEU A 106 -1.84 2.87 -19.16
N GLN A 107 -2.03 1.91 -20.07
CA GLN A 107 -1.59 0.53 -19.87
C GLN A 107 -0.07 0.41 -19.84
N ILE A 108 0.65 1.13 -20.71
CA ILE A 108 2.12 1.17 -20.68
C ILE A 108 2.62 1.74 -19.35
N VAL A 109 1.98 2.81 -18.85
CA VAL A 109 2.32 3.40 -17.54
C VAL A 109 2.06 2.40 -16.40
N ASN A 110 0.92 1.69 -16.42
CA ASN A 110 0.54 0.79 -15.34
C ASN A 110 1.33 -0.52 -15.31
N LEU A 111 1.64 -1.10 -16.48
CA LEU A 111 2.27 -2.41 -16.60
C LEU A 111 3.79 -2.33 -16.78
N CYS A 112 4.30 -1.21 -17.31
CA CYS A 112 5.72 -0.97 -17.55
C CYS A 112 6.41 -2.14 -18.31
N PRO A 113 6.07 -2.34 -19.59
CA PRO A 113 6.53 -3.50 -20.36
C PRO A 113 8.06 -3.51 -20.50
N GLN A 114 8.68 -4.62 -20.14
CA GLN A 114 10.13 -4.84 -20.22
C GLN A 114 10.54 -5.53 -21.52
N SER A 115 9.61 -6.28 -22.09
CA SER A 115 9.80 -7.06 -23.31
C SER A 115 8.91 -6.56 -24.44
N VAL A 116 9.40 -6.73 -25.68
CA VAL A 116 8.62 -6.50 -26.90
C VAL A 116 7.32 -7.31 -26.88
N LEU A 117 7.35 -8.54 -26.35
CA LEU A 117 6.18 -9.41 -26.27
C LEU A 117 5.06 -8.79 -25.43
N GLU A 118 5.40 -8.20 -24.28
CA GLU A 118 4.43 -7.54 -23.41
C GLU A 118 3.83 -6.30 -24.08
N LEU A 119 4.64 -5.58 -24.86
CA LEU A 119 4.17 -4.43 -25.61
C LEU A 119 3.19 -4.83 -26.73
N TYR A 120 3.39 -5.98 -27.38
CA TYR A 120 2.44 -6.55 -28.35
C TYR A 120 1.08 -6.92 -27.73
N VAL A 121 1.05 -7.26 -26.43
CA VAL A 121 -0.21 -7.54 -25.71
C VAL A 121 -0.99 -6.25 -25.45
N ILE A 122 -0.30 -5.11 -25.33
CA ILE A 122 -0.91 -3.82 -25.01
C ILE A 122 -1.35 -3.07 -26.28
N VAL A 123 -0.53 -3.08 -27.33
CA VAL A 123 -0.74 -2.27 -28.53
C VAL A 123 -1.07 -3.16 -29.73
N GLU A 124 -2.25 -2.94 -30.31
CA GLU A 124 -2.68 -3.63 -31.51
C GLU A 124 -1.95 -3.11 -32.77
N GLU A 125 -1.66 -4.01 -33.71
CA GLU A 125 -1.04 -3.72 -35.01
C GLU A 125 0.31 -2.97 -34.91
N MET A 126 1.11 -3.29 -33.89
CA MET A 126 2.41 -2.66 -33.62
C MET A 126 3.35 -2.63 -34.82
N GLU A 127 3.48 -3.73 -35.57
CA GLU A 127 4.38 -3.81 -36.72
C GLU A 127 4.00 -2.80 -37.81
N SER A 128 2.71 -2.64 -38.10
CA SER A 128 2.26 -1.70 -39.14
C SER A 128 2.34 -0.24 -38.70
N ARG A 129 2.27 0.04 -37.39
CA ARG A 129 2.22 1.41 -36.84
C ARG A 129 3.59 1.94 -36.43
N PHE A 130 4.49 1.07 -35.99
CA PHE A 130 5.72 1.44 -35.30
C PHE A 130 6.90 0.55 -35.71
N GLU A 131 7.21 0.43 -37.01
CA GLU A 131 8.28 -0.47 -37.50
C GLU A 131 9.65 -0.24 -36.84
N ASN A 132 10.08 1.01 -36.67
CA ASN A 132 11.40 1.35 -36.10
C ASN A 132 11.34 1.94 -34.69
N ASP A 133 10.13 2.23 -34.19
CA ASP A 133 9.93 3.00 -32.95
C ASP A 133 9.77 2.11 -31.71
N VAL A 134 9.58 0.79 -31.89
CA VAL A 134 9.36 -0.18 -30.80
C VAL A 134 10.51 -0.16 -29.80
N ASP A 135 11.75 -0.24 -30.30
CA ASP A 135 12.94 -0.30 -29.46
C ASP A 135 13.12 1.00 -28.66
N ASP A 136 12.73 2.14 -29.24
CA ASP A 136 12.84 3.43 -28.58
C ASP A 136 11.77 3.62 -27.50
N ILE A 137 10.57 3.05 -27.69
CA ILE A 137 9.54 2.99 -26.64
C ILE A 137 10.05 2.12 -25.48
N LEU A 138 10.62 0.96 -25.76
CA LEU A 138 11.13 0.05 -24.74
C LEU A 138 12.31 0.66 -23.98
N LYS A 139 13.26 1.31 -24.65
CA LYS A 139 14.36 2.03 -23.99
C LYS A 139 13.82 3.11 -23.06
N LEU A 140 12.81 3.86 -23.50
CA LEU A 140 12.21 4.91 -22.68
C LEU A 140 11.53 4.34 -21.43
N VAL A 141 10.89 3.17 -21.53
CA VAL A 141 10.30 2.47 -20.37
C VAL A 141 11.40 1.92 -19.44
N GLN A 142 12.45 1.30 -19.98
CA GLN A 142 13.57 0.76 -19.21
C GLN A 142 14.38 1.83 -18.49
N GLU A 143 14.60 2.99 -19.11
CA GLU A 143 15.26 4.14 -18.48
C GLU A 143 14.54 4.55 -17.18
N LYS A 144 13.19 4.53 -17.18
CA LYS A 144 12.39 4.85 -15.99
C LYS A 144 12.52 3.80 -14.88
N LEU A 145 12.57 2.52 -15.23
CA LEU A 145 12.81 1.44 -14.23
C LEU A 145 14.19 1.58 -13.59
N ALA A 146 15.21 1.93 -14.37
CA ALA A 146 16.60 2.04 -13.92
C ALA A 146 16.87 3.29 -13.05
N GLU A 147 16.16 4.40 -13.28
CA GLU A 147 16.26 5.62 -12.45
C GLU A 147 15.92 5.36 -10.98
N ARG A 148 14.97 4.45 -10.69
CA ARG A 148 14.63 4.11 -9.30
C ARG A 148 15.68 3.23 -8.63
N SER A 149 16.27 2.26 -9.33
CA SER A 149 17.32 1.39 -8.74
C SER A 149 18.53 2.20 -8.28
N LYS A 150 18.86 3.29 -8.97
CA LYS A 150 19.91 4.23 -8.54
C LYS A 150 19.48 5.05 -7.32
N ASN A 151 18.27 5.61 -7.32
CA ASN A 151 17.77 6.37 -6.18
C ASN A 151 17.56 5.52 -4.91
N THR A 152 17.23 4.24 -5.04
CA THR A 152 17.13 3.32 -3.89
C THR A 152 18.50 3.00 -3.29
N GLN A 153 19.55 2.85 -4.11
CA GLN A 153 20.92 2.63 -3.64
C GLN A 153 21.48 3.86 -2.90
N GLU A 154 21.25 5.06 -3.42
CA GLU A 154 21.67 6.31 -2.75
C GLU A 154 20.88 6.56 -1.46
N ALA A 155 19.59 6.21 -1.42
CA ALA A 155 18.79 6.29 -0.20
C ALA A 155 19.27 5.28 0.85
N GLU A 156 19.51 4.02 0.49
CA GLU A 156 20.02 2.98 1.39
C GLU A 156 21.41 3.31 1.96
N GLU A 157 22.31 3.89 1.16
CA GLU A 157 23.61 4.38 1.64
C GLU A 157 23.48 5.56 2.62
N THR A 158 22.50 6.45 2.40
CA THR A 158 22.24 7.59 3.30
C THR A 158 21.64 7.11 4.63
N TYR A 159 20.72 6.14 4.60
CA TYR A 159 20.19 5.51 5.82
C TYR A 159 21.27 4.76 6.61
N LEU A 160 22.23 4.10 5.93
CA LEU A 160 23.33 3.43 6.60
C LEU A 160 24.31 4.43 7.23
N ALA A 161 24.54 5.60 6.62
CA ALA A 161 25.37 6.65 7.18
C ALA A 161 24.74 7.33 8.42
N ASP A 162 23.43 7.61 8.37
CA ASP A 162 22.70 8.22 9.50
C ASP A 162 22.62 7.29 10.73
N VAL A 163 22.64 5.96 10.53
CA VAL A 163 22.69 4.98 11.63
C VAL A 163 24.07 4.96 12.29
N VAL A 164 25.14 5.15 11.52
CA VAL A 164 26.52 5.14 12.05
C VAL A 164 26.84 6.43 12.81
N ASP A 165 26.31 7.59 12.38
CA ASP A 165 26.45 8.86 13.11
C ASP A 165 25.55 8.94 14.37
N ALA A 166 24.46 8.16 14.44
CA ALA A 166 23.60 8.08 15.62
C ALA A 166 24.16 7.20 16.74
N GLU A 167 25.13 6.32 16.45
CA GLU A 167 25.79 5.46 17.44
C GLU A 167 26.88 6.20 18.24
N GLU A 168 27.39 7.36 17.78
CA GLU A 168 28.42 8.11 18.52
C GLU A 168 27.87 9.04 19.65
N GLU A 169 26.56 9.24 19.78
CA GLU A 169 25.95 10.08 20.85
C GLU A 169 24.89 9.39 21.73
N GLN A 170 24.92 8.07 21.91
CA GLN A 170 24.09 7.40 22.93
C GLN A 170 24.87 6.43 23.82
N ASP A 171 25.64 7.01 24.74
CA ASP A 171 26.16 6.34 25.95
C ASP A 171 25.43 6.85 27.21
N ILE A 172 24.09 6.87 27.19
CA ILE A 172 23.23 7.20 28.36
C ILE A 172 22.03 6.25 28.46
N TRP A 173 22.25 4.93 28.43
CA TRP A 173 21.46 4.00 29.25
C TRP A 173 22.14 2.63 29.25
N GLY A 174 22.69 2.25 30.41
CA GLY A 174 23.48 1.03 30.54
C GLY A 174 22.66 -0.23 30.32
N GLY A 175 23.24 -1.13 29.52
CA GLY A 175 23.20 -2.58 29.72
C GLY A 175 21.86 -3.28 29.59
N GLU A 176 21.62 -3.90 28.43
CA GLU A 176 21.39 -5.35 28.22
C GLU A 176 20.70 -5.55 26.86
N GLY A 177 21.29 -6.43 26.03
CA GLY A 177 20.81 -6.68 24.67
C GLY A 177 19.46 -7.40 24.63
N PRO A 178 18.73 -7.35 23.49
CA PRO A 178 17.42 -7.98 23.36
C PRO A 178 17.61 -9.47 23.09
N SER A 179 17.87 -10.26 24.14
CA SER A 179 17.87 -11.72 24.01
C SER A 179 17.65 -12.37 25.37
N GLN A 180 16.42 -12.30 25.88
CA GLN A 180 15.86 -13.23 26.86
C GLN A 180 14.47 -12.74 27.25
N TYR A 181 13.41 -13.18 26.57
CA TYR A 181 12.12 -13.40 27.20
C TYR A 181 11.32 -14.39 26.36
N LEU A 182 11.21 -15.60 26.91
CA LEU A 182 10.28 -16.69 26.61
C LEU A 182 10.59 -17.61 25.40
N GLU A 183 11.68 -18.35 25.50
CA GLU A 183 11.61 -19.81 25.31
C GLU A 183 11.47 -20.42 26.72
N GLU A 184 10.36 -21.09 27.02
CA GLU A 184 10.30 -22.25 27.93
C GLU A 184 8.92 -22.93 27.86
N GLU A 185 8.95 -24.18 27.39
CA GLU A 185 8.10 -25.34 27.74
C GLU A 185 6.62 -25.40 27.30
N PHE A 186 6.41 -25.94 26.09
CA PHE A 186 5.25 -26.79 25.80
C PHE A 186 5.63 -28.24 26.14
N GLU A 187 5.32 -28.68 27.36
CA GLU A 187 5.30 -30.10 27.72
C GLU A 187 3.87 -30.65 27.47
N GLU A 188 3.77 -31.72 26.68
CA GLU A 188 2.52 -32.44 26.40
C GLU A 188 1.91 -33.02 27.68
N GLY A 189 0.80 -32.46 28.12
CA GLY A 189 -0.09 -33.03 29.13
C GLY A 189 -1.53 -32.94 28.65
N ALA A 190 -2.03 -34.03 28.09
CA ALA A 190 -3.44 -34.20 27.76
C ALA A 190 -4.28 -34.14 29.05
N ASP A 191 -5.32 -33.30 29.07
CA ASP A 191 -6.54 -33.51 29.87
C ASP A 191 -7.66 -32.60 29.36
N ASP A 192 -8.56 -33.24 28.61
CA ASP A 192 -10.01 -33.05 28.49
C ASP A 192 -10.61 -31.65 28.72
N PHE A 193 -10.98 -30.99 27.61
CA PHE A 193 -12.10 -30.04 27.61
C PHE A 193 -13.02 -30.35 26.42
N GLU A 194 -13.98 -31.26 26.64
CA GLU A 194 -15.08 -31.49 25.68
C GLU A 194 -16.11 -30.35 25.75
N PRO A 195 -16.51 -29.76 24.62
CA PRO A 195 -17.66 -28.87 24.56
C PRO A 195 -18.96 -29.71 24.49
N MET A 196 -19.86 -29.50 25.46
CA MET A 196 -21.21 -30.10 25.45
C MET A 196 -21.94 -29.75 24.15
N LEU A 197 -22.25 -30.78 23.36
CA LEU A 197 -23.23 -30.74 22.28
C LEU A 197 -24.56 -31.27 22.83
N ASP A 198 -25.52 -30.38 22.99
CA ASP A 198 -26.92 -30.73 23.26
C ASP A 198 -27.48 -31.48 22.04
N ILE A 199 -27.72 -32.79 22.20
CA ILE A 199 -28.51 -33.61 21.28
C ILE A 199 -29.77 -34.04 22.03
N ASP A 200 -30.88 -33.39 21.68
CA ASP A 200 -32.23 -33.87 21.90
C ASP A 200 -32.40 -35.24 21.22
N GLU A 201 -32.56 -36.32 21.98
CA GLU A 201 -33.17 -37.54 21.43
C GLU A 201 -34.02 -38.30 22.46
N ALA A 202 -35.31 -38.33 22.14
CA ALA A 202 -36.43 -39.05 22.69
C ALA A 202 -36.16 -40.35 23.48
N ARG A 203 -36.84 -40.49 24.63
CA ARG A 203 -37.34 -41.79 25.07
C ARG A 203 -38.69 -41.67 25.78
N GLU A 204 -39.67 -42.34 25.19
CA GLU A 204 -41.05 -42.53 25.64
C GLU A 204 -41.15 -43.20 27.02
N PRO A 205 -42.31 -43.07 27.71
CA PRO A 205 -42.52 -43.60 29.05
C PRO A 205 -42.95 -45.08 29.00
N GLN A 206 -42.54 -45.87 29.99
CA GLN A 206 -43.20 -47.14 30.28
C GLN A 206 -43.42 -47.32 31.79
N ASP A 207 -44.72 -47.39 32.11
CA ASP A 207 -45.46 -48.10 33.15
C ASP A 207 -45.05 -48.01 34.63
#